data_AF-A0A060Y8U2-F1
#
_entry.id   AF-A0A060Y8U2-F1
#
_cell.length_a   1.000
_cell.length_b   1.000
_cell.length_c   1.000
_cell.angle_alpha   90.00
_cell.angle_beta   90.00
_cell.angle_gamma   90.00
#
_symmetry.space_group_name_H-M   'P 1'
#
loop_
_entity.id
_entity.type
_entity.pdbx_description
1 polymer ?
#
loop_
_entity_poly.entity_id
_entity_poly.type
_entity_poly.pdbx_seq_one_letter_code
_entity_poly.pdbx_strand_id
1 'polypeptide(L)'
;MDGAMYRKILANNLLPSVRALKMGRGWVFQHDNDPKHTARATKEWLRKKHLKVLEWPSQSPDLKPIENLWRELKVHIAQRQPQNLKDLEKIPSLTVEVYL
;
A
#
# COMPACT_ATOMS: atom_id res chain seq x y z
N MET A 1 5.97 -3.37 11.91
CA MET A 1 5.62 -4.35 10.86
C MET A 1 6.90 -4.99 10.34
N ASP A 2 6.96 -6.32 10.25
CA ASP A 2 8.11 -7.05 9.69
C ASP A 2 7.83 -7.55 8.26
N GLY A 3 8.81 -8.23 7.65
CA GLY A 3 8.67 -8.78 6.30
C GLY A 3 7.64 -9.91 6.17
N ALA A 4 7.38 -10.68 7.23
CA ALA A 4 6.37 -11.74 7.20
C ALA A 4 4.95 -11.15 7.21
N MET A 5 4.72 -10.17 8.08
CA MET A 5 3.48 -9.43 8.14
C MET A 5 3.23 -8.63 6.86
N TYR A 6 4.28 -8.04 6.27
CA TYR A 6 4.18 -7.38 4.96
C TYR A 6 3.67 -8.33 3.86
N ARG A 7 4.29 -9.51 3.72
CA ARG A 7 3.83 -10.51 2.75
C ARG A 7 2.40 -10.98 3.01
N LYS A 8 1.99 -11.10 4.28
CA LYS A 8 0.62 -11.46 4.66
C LYS A 8 -0.39 -10.39 4.22
N ILE A 9 -0.05 -9.11 4.40
CA ILE A 9 -0.85 -7.98 3.92
C ILE A 9 -1.02 -8.06 2.41
N LEU A 10 0.08 -8.16 1.65
CA LEU A 10 0.01 -8.30 0.19
C LEU A 10 -0.80 -9.52 -0.26
N ALA A 11 -0.64 -10.66 0.41
CA ALA A 11 -1.37 -11.88 0.10
C ALA A 11 -2.89 -11.71 0.21
N ASN A 12 -3.33 -10.95 1.22
CA ASN A 12 -4.74 -10.74 1.52
C ASN A 12 -5.37 -9.63 0.70
N ASN A 13 -4.58 -8.64 0.27
CA ASN A 13 -5.10 -7.37 -0.19
C ASN A 13 -4.80 -7.05 -1.65
N LEU A 14 -3.61 -7.39 -2.15
CA LEU A 14 -3.14 -6.89 -3.44
C LEU A 14 -4.04 -7.30 -4.61
N LEU A 15 -4.32 -8.60 -4.74
CA LEU A 15 -5.17 -9.11 -5.84
C LEU A 15 -6.64 -8.71 -5.70
N PRO A 16 -7.26 -8.76 -4.51
CA PRO A 16 -8.59 -8.18 -4.31
C PRO A 16 -8.68 -6.72 -4.74
N SER A 17 -7.70 -5.89 -4.39
CA SER A 17 -7.70 -4.47 -4.77
C SER A 17 -7.54 -4.26 -6.27
N VAL A 18 -6.66 -5.02 -6.95
CA VAL A 18 -6.55 -5.01 -8.43
C VAL A 18 -7.91 -5.33 -9.09
N ARG A 19 -8.65 -6.29 -8.55
CA ARG A 19 -10.00 -6.65 -9.05
C ARG A 19 -11.03 -5.57 -8.76
N ALA A 20 -11.04 -5.03 -7.54
CA ALA A 20 -11.97 -3.97 -7.13
C ALA A 20 -11.79 -2.70 -7.98
N LEU A 21 -10.53 -2.35 -8.28
CA LEU A 21 -10.17 -1.25 -9.17
C LEU A 21 -10.35 -1.56 -10.65
N LYS A 22 -10.81 -2.78 -11.01
CA LYS A 22 -11.01 -3.25 -12.39
C LYS A 22 -9.77 -3.04 -13.27
N MET A 23 -8.58 -3.21 -12.69
CA MET A 23 -7.33 -3.04 -13.44
C MET A 23 -7.23 -4.12 -14.52
N GLY A 24 -6.86 -3.69 -15.72
CA GLY A 24 -6.64 -4.59 -16.85
C GLY A 24 -5.38 -5.46 -16.68
N ARG A 25 -5.02 -6.16 -17.75
CA ARG A 25 -3.75 -6.91 -17.80
C ARG A 25 -2.56 -5.94 -17.85
N GLY A 26 -1.41 -6.38 -17.34
CA GLY A 26 -0.14 -5.66 -17.47
C GLY A 26 0.12 -4.59 -16.40
N TRP A 27 -0.68 -4.54 -15.33
CA TRP A 27 -0.37 -3.70 -14.17
C TRP A 27 0.99 -4.05 -13.56
N VAL A 28 1.60 -3.05 -12.93
CA VAL A 28 2.91 -3.16 -12.29
C VAL A 28 2.76 -2.75 -10.83
N PHE A 29 3.24 -3.60 -9.92
CA PHE A 29 3.26 -3.33 -8.49
C PHE A 29 4.43 -2.38 -8.16
N GLN A 30 4.15 -1.31 -7.44
CA GLN A 30 5.18 -0.39 -6.94
C GLN A 30 5.24 -0.51 -5.41
N HIS A 31 6.45 -0.53 -4.87
CA HIS A 31 6.75 -0.38 -3.45
C HIS A 31 8.11 0.29 -3.27
N ASP A 32 8.37 0.86 -2.09
CA ASP A 32 9.65 1.50 -1.80
C ASP A 32 10.77 0.48 -1.47
N ASN A 33 11.99 0.99 -1.33
CA ASN A 33 13.18 0.19 -1.04
C ASN A 33 13.38 -0.14 0.45
N ASP A 34 12.33 -0.10 1.27
CA ASP A 34 12.43 -0.51 2.68
C ASP A 34 13.06 -1.93 2.77
N PRO A 35 14.00 -2.18 3.70
CA PRO A 35 14.66 -3.47 3.83
C PRO A 35 13.72 -4.67 3.87
N LYS A 36 12.52 -4.55 4.45
CA LYS A 36 11.55 -5.66 4.49
C LYS A 36 10.90 -5.95 3.14
N HIS A 37 10.81 -4.94 2.28
CA HIS A 37 10.27 -5.02 0.92
C HIS A 37 11.31 -5.61 -0.04
N THR A 38 12.58 -5.27 0.15
CA THR A 38 13.70 -5.71 -0.70
C THR A 38 14.40 -6.97 -0.21
N ALA A 39 14.05 -7.47 0.98
CA ALA A 39 14.55 -8.72 1.53
C ALA A 39 14.35 -9.91 0.58
N ARG A 40 15.32 -10.85 0.58
CA ARG A 40 15.30 -12.04 -0.28
C ARG A 40 13.96 -12.81 -0.23
N ALA A 41 13.46 -13.06 0.98
CA ALA A 41 12.20 -13.77 1.18
C ALA A 41 11.00 -13.05 0.55
N THR A 42 10.99 -11.71 0.55
CA THR A 42 9.92 -10.91 -0.07
C THR A 42 10.04 -10.94 -1.59
N LYS A 43 11.24 -10.76 -2.14
CA LYS A 43 11.49 -10.88 -3.58
C LYS A 43 11.12 -12.25 -4.14
N GLU A 44 11.49 -13.33 -3.45
CA GLU A 44 11.12 -14.70 -3.83
C GLU A 44 9.61 -14.93 -3.80
N TRP A 45 8.93 -14.41 -2.78
CA TRP A 45 7.47 -14.50 -2.69
C TRP A 45 6.77 -13.76 -3.83
N LEU A 46 7.19 -12.53 -4.15
CA LEU A 46 6.66 -11.74 -5.27
C LEU A 46 6.85 -12.48 -6.60
N ARG A 47 8.05 -13.05 -6.82
CA ARG A 47 8.35 -13.88 -8.00
C ARG A 47 7.44 -15.10 -8.09
N LYS A 48 7.24 -15.85 -6.99
CA LYS A 48 6.36 -17.03 -6.94
C LYS A 48 4.89 -16.68 -7.22
N LYS A 49 4.48 -15.44 -6.93
CA LYS A 49 3.15 -14.91 -7.23
C LYS A 49 3.03 -14.32 -8.64
N HIS A 50 4.08 -14.36 -9.44
CA HIS A 50 4.14 -13.79 -10.80
C HIS A 50 3.80 -12.29 -10.83
N LEU A 51 4.20 -11.57 -9.80
CA LEU A 51 3.96 -10.13 -9.69
C LEU A 51 5.07 -9.36 -10.40
N LYS A 52 4.70 -8.49 -11.34
CA LYS A 52 5.63 -7.55 -11.97
C LYS A 52 5.85 -6.39 -11.00
N VAL A 53 7.09 -6.17 -10.59
CA VAL A 53 7.46 -5.10 -9.65
C VAL A 53 8.17 -4.00 -10.42
N LEU A 54 7.82 -2.74 -10.15
CA LEU A 54 8.50 -1.58 -10.69
C LEU A 54 9.85 -1.43 -9.99
N GLU A 55 10.93 -1.28 -10.75
CA GLU A 55 12.22 -0.90 -10.17
C GLU A 55 12.13 0.53 -9.62
N TRP A 56 12.51 0.69 -8.36
CA TRP A 56 12.43 1.97 -7.67
C TRP A 56 13.83 2.51 -7.36
N PRO A 57 14.16 3.75 -7.75
CA PRO A 57 15.42 4.37 -7.36
C PRO A 57 15.49 4.56 -5.84
N SER A 58 16.67 4.32 -5.26
CA SER A 58 16.91 4.60 -3.85
C SER A 58 16.80 6.10 -3.57
N GLN A 59 16.22 6.45 -2.42
CA GLN A 59 16.13 7.84 -1.93
C GLN A 59 15.33 8.80 -2.83
N SER A 60 14.26 8.32 -3.48
CA SER A 60 13.31 9.17 -4.21
C SER A 60 11.96 9.27 -3.48
N PRO A 61 11.87 9.99 -2.35
CA PRO A 61 10.60 10.22 -1.65
C PRO A 61 9.65 11.11 -2.46
N ASP A 62 10.21 12.00 -3.27
CA ASP A 62 9.51 12.88 -4.21
C ASP A 62 8.70 12.12 -5.27
N LEU A 63 9.13 10.90 -5.59
CA LEU A 63 8.47 10.08 -6.61
C LEU A 63 7.29 9.28 -6.07
N LYS A 64 7.03 9.20 -4.76
CA LYS A 64 5.97 8.34 -4.19
C LYS A 64 4.57 8.91 -4.45
N PRO A 65 3.80 8.42 -5.45
CA PRO A 65 2.52 9.05 -5.81
C PRO A 65 1.48 8.91 -4.70
N ILE A 66 1.63 7.89 -3.85
CA ILE A 66 0.77 7.64 -2.69
C ILE A 66 0.86 8.73 -1.62
N GLU A 67 1.96 9.48 -1.53
CA GLU A 67 2.11 10.56 -0.53
C GLU A 67 1.14 11.71 -0.80
N ASN A 68 0.82 11.98 -2.08
CA ASN A 68 -0.19 12.95 -2.44
C ASN A 68 -1.58 12.50 -1.98
N LEU A 69 -1.90 11.20 -2.14
CA LEU A 69 -3.16 10.63 -1.65
C LEU A 69 -3.25 10.69 -0.11
N TRP A 70 -2.16 10.35 0.59
CA TRP A 70 -2.09 10.48 2.04
C TRP A 70 -2.30 11.91 2.52
N ARG A 71 -1.79 12.91 1.78
CA ARG A 71 -2.02 14.33 2.09
C ARG A 71 -3.50 14.66 2.00
N GLU A 72 -4.16 14.31 0.91
CA GLU A 72 -5.59 14.56 0.72
C GLU A 72 -6.43 13.84 1.78
N LEU A 73 -6.10 12.59 2.09
CA LEU A 73 -6.78 11.83 3.13
C LEU A 73 -6.63 12.50 4.50
N LYS A 74 -5.43 12.98 4.86
CA LYS A 74 -5.20 13.71 6.12
C LYS A 74 -6.02 14.99 6.20
N VAL A 75 -6.14 15.74 5.11
CA VAL A 75 -6.97 16.95 5.04
C VAL A 75 -8.45 16.60 5.31
N HIS A 76 -8.97 15.57 4.65
CA HIS A 76 -10.36 15.12 4.85
C HIS A 76 -10.62 14.60 6.27
N ILE A 77 -9.65 13.88 6.86
CA ILE A 77 -9.74 13.41 8.25
C ILE A 77 -9.73 14.60 9.21
N ALA A 78 -8.84 15.57 9.01
CA ALA A 78 -8.73 16.75 9.87
C ALA A 78 -10.02 17.58 9.90
N GLN A 79 -10.71 17.71 8.76
CA GLN A 79 -12.02 18.38 8.67
C GLN A 79 -13.10 17.71 9.55
N ARG A 80 -12.98 16.41 9.83
CA ARG A 80 -13.92 15.67 10.68
C ARG A 80 -13.61 15.79 12.17
N GLN A 81 -12.48 16.41 12.53
CA GLN A 81 -12.04 16.66 13.91
C GLN A 81 -12.20 15.45 14.85
N PRO A 82 -11.67 14.25 14.51
CA PRO A 82 -11.76 13.09 15.39
C PRO A 82 -11.03 13.38 16.71
N GLN A 83 -11.63 13.02 17.85
CA GLN A 83 -11.06 13.34 19.17
C GLN A 83 -10.27 12.17 19.75
N ASN A 84 -10.41 10.98 19.20
CA ASN A 84 -9.75 9.77 19.65
C ASN A 84 -9.68 8.73 18.51
N LEU A 85 -8.96 7.62 18.77
CA LEU A 85 -8.79 6.55 17.80
C LEU A 85 -10.11 5.91 17.35
N LYS A 86 -11.11 5.82 18.23
CA LYS A 86 -12.43 5.25 17.89
C LYS A 86 -13.19 6.15 16.92
N ASP A 87 -13.02 7.47 17.02
CA ASP A 87 -13.61 8.41 16.06
C ASP A 87 -12.91 8.30 14.71
N LEU A 88 -11.59 8.13 14.72
CA LEU A 88 -10.79 7.92 13.51
C LEU A 88 -11.22 6.64 12.77
N GLU A 89 -11.35 5.51 13.47
CA GLU A 89 -11.74 4.21 12.89
C GLU A 89 -13.11 4.21 12.20
N LYS A 90 -14.02 5.11 12.61
CA LYS A 90 -15.35 5.27 12.02
C LYS A 90 -15.36 6.05 10.71
N ILE A 91 -14.23 6.63 10.28
CA ILE A 91 -14.14 7.43 9.07
C ILE A 91 -14.10 6.49 7.84
N PRO A 92 -15.16 6.44 7.00
CA PRO A 92 -15.25 5.51 5.86
C PRO A 92 -14.12 5.61 4.81
N SER A 93 -13.40 6.74 4.73
CA SER A 93 -12.26 6.87 3.81
C SER A 93 -11.05 6.03 4.24
N LEU A 94 -10.98 5.57 5.50
CA LEU A 94 -9.96 4.61 5.93
C LEU A 94 -10.32 3.17 5.57
N THR A 95 -11.60 2.85 5.44
CA THR A 95 -12.06 1.49 5.14
C THR A 95 -11.70 1.05 3.72
N VAL A 96 -11.46 2.00 2.81
CA VAL A 96 -11.13 1.72 1.40
C VAL A 96 -9.62 1.60 1.17
N GLU A 97 -8.78 2.23 1.98
CA GLU A 97 -7.32 2.30 1.74
C GLU A 97 -6.45 1.49 2.72
N VAL A 98 -6.98 1.06 3.88
CA VAL A 98 -6.23 0.19 4.82
C VAL A 98 -6.01 -1.23 4.24
N TYR A 99 -6.62 -1.53 3.08
CA TYR A 99 -6.45 -2.78 2.33
C TYR A 99 -5.58 -2.61 1.07
N LEU A 100 -4.64 -1.66 1.05
CA LEU A 100 -3.58 -1.59 0.04
C LEU A 100 -2.19 -1.48 0.70
#